data_AF-A0A2T7NYL8-F1
#
_entry.id   AF-A0A2T7NYL8-F1
#
_cell.length_a   1.000
_cell.length_b   1.000
_cell.length_c   1.000
_cell.angle_alpha   90.00
_cell.angle_beta   90.00
_cell.angle_gamma   90.00
#
_symmetry.space_group_name_H-M   'P 1'
#
loop_
_entity.id
_entity.type
_entity.pdbx_description
1 polymer ?
#
loop_
_entity_poly.entity_id
_entity_poly.type
_entity_poly.pdbx_seq_one_letter_code
_entity_poly.pdbx_strand_id
1 'polypeptide(L)'
;MADVCVRYLRHLRQCVRDEAAVMELLCYVLVVWGLAVALSLQFVSAPYGRYSREGFGIRIPVKLAWFLQELPSLLVPLYLINFSVNPMIGQWRNQVALALFLLHYVQSECCAARCHEGVTVSDKLCVVQPSVIKV
;
A
#
# COMPACT_ATOMS: atom_id res chain seq x y z
N MET A 1 29.27 23.36 -29.80
CA MET A 1 29.42 22.31 -28.76
C MET A 1 28.83 22.75 -27.41
N ALA A 2 28.99 24.02 -27.01
CA ALA A 2 28.40 24.56 -25.78
C ALA A 2 26.85 24.55 -25.76
N ASP A 3 26.19 24.85 -26.87
CA ASP A 3 24.72 24.92 -26.93
C ASP A 3 24.03 23.58 -26.71
N VAL A 4 24.64 22.48 -27.16
CA VAL A 4 24.12 21.12 -26.96
C VAL A 4 24.20 20.74 -25.48
N CYS A 5 25.32 21.07 -24.82
CA CYS A 5 25.51 20.81 -23.39
C CYS A 5 24.51 21.60 -22.52
N VAL A 6 24.31 22.89 -22.81
CA VAL A 6 23.34 23.74 -22.09
C VAL A 6 21.90 23.24 -22.28
N ARG A 7 21.55 22.77 -23.48
CA ARG A 7 20.22 22.21 -23.77
C ARG A 7 20.01 20.89 -23.02
N TYR A 8 21.02 20.03 -23.00
CA TYR A 8 20.98 18.75 -22.27
C TYR A 8 20.85 18.95 -20.75
N LEU A 9 21.62 19.87 -20.16
CA LEU A 9 21.52 20.21 -18.74
C LEU A 9 20.15 20.77 -18.37
N ARG A 10 19.52 21.56 -19.25
CA ARG A 10 18.16 22.07 -19.04
C ARG A 10 17.13 20.94 -19.03
N HIS A 11 17.24 19.98 -19.95
CA HIS A 11 16.37 18.80 -19.98
C HIS A 11 16.54 17.91 -18.75
N LEU A 12 17.78 17.61 -18.34
CA LEU A 12 18.04 16.86 -17.11
C LEU A 12 17.47 17.56 -15.88
N ARG A 13 17.65 18.88 -15.78
CA ARG A 13 17.11 19.68 -14.67
C ARG A 13 15.58 19.68 -14.66
N GLN A 14 14.94 19.71 -15.81
CA GLN A 14 13.49 19.66 -15.91
C GLN A 14 12.96 18.29 -15.47
N CYS A 15 13.54 17.20 -15.98
CA CYS A 15 13.16 15.83 -15.60
C CYS A 15 13.27 15.59 -14.09
N VAL A 16 14.40 15.97 -13.48
CA VAL A 16 14.62 15.83 -12.02
C VAL A 16 13.66 16.72 -11.22
N ARG A 17 13.34 17.92 -11.72
CA ARG A 17 12.37 18.81 -11.07
C ARG A 17 10.96 18.21 -11.13
N ASP A 18 10.58 17.65 -12.27
CA ASP A 18 9.26 17.06 -12.46
C ASP A 18 9.10 15.82 -11.56
N GLU A 19 10.12 14.96 -11.47
CA GLU A 19 10.16 13.83 -10.53
C GLU A 19 10.04 14.28 -9.06
N ALA A 20 10.82 15.29 -8.66
CA ALA A 20 10.78 15.81 -7.29
C ALA A 20 9.42 16.43 -6.95
N ALA A 21 8.82 17.19 -7.88
CA ALA A 21 7.51 17.80 -7.69
C ALA A 21 6.41 16.74 -7.53
N VAL A 22 6.47 15.64 -8.29
CA VAL A 22 5.54 14.52 -8.14
C VAL A 22 5.70 13.86 -6.76
N MET A 23 6.93 13.64 -6.30
CA MET A 23 7.17 13.04 -4.98
C MET A 23 6.68 13.94 -3.85
N GLU A 24 6.94 15.25 -3.92
CA GLU A 24 6.43 16.22 -2.94
C GLU A 24 4.91 16.24 -2.90
N LEU A 25 4.25 16.26 -4.06
CA LEU A 25 2.79 16.22 -4.16
C LEU A 25 2.22 14.95 -3.51
N LEU A 26 2.78 13.78 -3.80
CA LEU A 26 2.35 12.51 -3.21
C LEU A 26 2.51 12.50 -1.68
N CYS A 27 3.64 13.01 -1.17
CA CYS A 27 3.86 13.14 0.28
C CYS A 27 2.80 14.04 0.94
N TYR A 28 2.51 15.20 0.37
CA TYR A 28 1.48 16.09 0.89
C TYR A 28 0.09 15.45 0.86
N VAL A 29 -0.25 14.76 -0.24
CA VAL A 29 -1.52 14.02 -0.35
C VAL A 29 -1.63 12.96 0.74
N LEU A 30 -0.58 12.17 0.99
CA LEU A 30 -0.57 11.14 2.03
C LEU A 30 -0.75 11.73 3.44
N VAL A 31 -0.08 12.85 3.74
CA VAL A 31 -0.22 13.52 5.04
C VAL A 31 -1.64 14.05 5.25
N VAL A 32 -2.19 14.73 4.25
CA VAL A 32 -3.56 15.27 4.31
C VAL A 32 -4.58 14.14 4.42
N TRP A 33 -4.42 13.07 3.64
CA TRP A 33 -5.27 11.89 3.70
C TRP A 33 -5.21 11.20 5.07
N GLY A 34 -4.01 11.01 5.61
CA GLY A 34 -3.81 10.43 6.94
C GLY A 34 -4.50 11.24 8.04
N LEU A 35 -4.38 12.57 7.99
CA LEU A 35 -5.05 13.46 8.94
C LEU A 35 -6.58 13.39 8.80
N ALA A 36 -7.10 13.41 7.56
CA ALA A 36 -8.53 13.30 7.30
C ALA A 36 -9.11 11.97 7.79
N VAL A 37 -8.40 10.86 7.55
CA VAL A 37 -8.78 9.53 8.04
C VAL A 37 -8.72 9.46 9.56
N ALA A 38 -7.65 9.96 10.19
CA ALA A 38 -7.53 9.97 11.66
C ALA A 38 -8.67 10.72 12.34
N LEU A 39 -9.06 11.88 11.79
CA LEU A 39 -10.21 12.65 12.27
C LEU A 39 -11.53 11.90 12.02
N SER A 40 -11.69 11.30 10.84
CA SER A 40 -12.89 10.53 10.48
C SER A 40 -13.09 9.32 11.41
N LEU A 41 -12.00 8.63 11.78
CA LEU A 41 -12.04 7.48 12.68
C LEU A 41 -12.49 7.83 14.11
N GLN A 42 -12.38 9.09 14.54
CA GLN A 42 -12.93 9.54 15.82
C GLN A 42 -14.47 9.54 15.82
N PHE A 43 -15.10 9.72 14.66
CA PHE A 43 -16.56 9.81 14.52
C PHE A 43 -17.18 8.52 13.96
N VAL A 44 -16.47 7.83 13.08
CA VAL A 44 -16.95 6.64 12.37
C VAL A 44 -15.94 5.52 12.56
N SER A 45 -16.35 4.46 13.25
CA SER A 45 -15.54 3.25 13.36
C SER A 45 -15.40 2.58 12.00
N ALA A 46 -14.18 2.27 11.60
CA ALA A 46 -13.90 1.60 10.33
C ALA A 46 -14.63 0.24 10.29
N PRO A 47 -15.40 -0.06 9.23
CA PRO A 47 -16.26 -1.24 9.14
C PRO A 47 -15.46 -2.50 8.74
N TYR A 48 -14.36 -2.77 9.45
CA TYR A 48 -13.52 -3.94 9.25
C TYR A 48 -13.40 -4.74 10.56
N GLY A 49 -13.47 -6.07 10.47
CA GLY A 49 -13.32 -6.96 11.63
C GLY A 49 -14.44 -6.81 12.66
N ARG A 50 -14.09 -6.52 13.92
CA ARG A 50 -15.00 -6.49 15.09
C ARG A 50 -16.14 -5.45 14.98
N TYR A 51 -15.99 -4.43 14.14
CA TYR A 51 -16.97 -3.35 13.95
C TYR A 51 -17.71 -3.40 12.62
N SER A 52 -17.81 -4.59 11.99
CA SER A 52 -18.57 -4.75 10.74
C SER A 52 -20.04 -4.38 10.94
N ARG A 53 -20.55 -3.43 10.14
CA ARG A 53 -21.97 -3.04 10.11
C ARG A 53 -22.54 -3.24 8.72
N GLU A 54 -23.83 -3.55 8.64
CA GLU A 54 -24.53 -3.65 7.35
C GLU A 54 -24.74 -2.24 6.76
N GLY A 55 -24.44 -2.06 5.47
CA GLY A 55 -24.63 -0.78 4.76
C GLY A 55 -23.40 -0.17 4.09
N PHE A 56 -22.21 -0.75 4.24
CA PHE A 56 -20.95 -0.17 3.72
C PHE A 56 -20.45 -0.76 2.37
N GLY A 57 -21.34 -1.25 1.51
CA GLY A 57 -21.01 -1.69 0.14
C GLY A 57 -20.85 -3.21 -0.05
N ILE A 58 -20.15 -3.59 -1.13
CA ILE A 58 -19.97 -4.99 -1.59
C ILE A 58 -19.00 -5.72 -0.66
N ARG A 59 -19.35 -6.96 -0.31
CA ARG A 59 -18.62 -7.80 0.64
C ARG A 59 -17.65 -8.70 -0.10
N ILE A 60 -16.37 -8.60 0.24
CA ILE A 60 -15.27 -9.35 -0.39
C ILE A 60 -14.71 -10.34 0.66
N PRO A 61 -14.28 -11.57 0.27
CA PRO A 61 -13.63 -12.47 1.22
C PRO A 61 -12.40 -11.81 1.84
N VAL A 62 -12.25 -11.94 3.16
CA VAL A 62 -11.21 -11.26 3.94
C VAL A 62 -9.80 -11.57 3.40
N LYS A 63 -9.55 -12.81 2.98
CA LYS A 63 -8.28 -13.24 2.38
C LYS A 63 -7.95 -12.46 1.10
N LEU A 64 -8.95 -12.26 0.24
CA LEU A 64 -8.77 -11.54 -1.02
C LEU A 64 -8.62 -10.03 -0.78
N ALA A 65 -9.39 -9.47 0.16
CA ALA A 65 -9.28 -8.06 0.52
C ALA A 65 -7.87 -7.72 1.03
N TRP A 66 -7.34 -8.57 1.92
CA TRP A 66 -5.99 -8.40 2.46
C TRP A 66 -4.92 -8.60 1.39
N PHE A 67 -5.01 -9.67 0.60
CA PHE A 67 -4.08 -9.93 -0.50
C PHE A 67 -4.05 -8.78 -1.52
N LEU A 68 -5.20 -8.27 -1.95
CA LEU A 68 -5.26 -7.16 -2.90
C LEU A 68 -4.71 -5.85 -2.33
N GLN A 69 -4.86 -5.63 -1.02
CA GLN A 69 -4.36 -4.43 -0.35
C GLN A 69 -2.83 -4.44 -0.19
N GLU A 70 -2.24 -5.59 0.09
CA GLU A 70 -0.80 -5.73 0.38
C GLU A 70 0.05 -6.01 -0.88
N LEU A 71 -0.56 -6.55 -1.94
CA LEU A 71 0.07 -6.79 -3.25
C LEU A 71 0.73 -5.56 -3.90
N PRO A 72 0.12 -4.35 -3.96
CA PRO A 72 0.77 -3.19 -4.58
C PRO A 72 2.07 -2.79 -3.87
N SER A 73 2.13 -2.92 -2.54
CA SER A 73 3.33 -2.62 -1.76
C SER A 73 4.48 -3.60 -2.01
N LEU A 74 4.22 -4.83 -2.43
CA LEU A 74 5.25 -5.79 -2.82
C LEU A 74 5.66 -5.62 -4.29
N LEU A 75 4.70 -5.38 -5.18
CA LEU A 75 4.96 -5.24 -6.61
C LEU A 75 5.75 -3.98 -6.96
N VAL A 76 5.50 -2.85 -6.29
CA VAL A 76 6.18 -1.59 -6.61
C VAL A 76 7.70 -1.68 -6.39
N PRO A 77 8.23 -2.11 -5.23
CA PRO A 77 9.68 -2.30 -5.07
C PRO A 77 10.27 -3.33 -6.02
N LEU A 78 9.57 -4.45 -6.28
CA LEU A 78 10.03 -5.46 -7.23
C LEU A 78 10.11 -4.89 -8.65
N TYR A 79 9.12 -4.11 -9.07
CA TYR A 79 9.13 -3.41 -10.35
C TYR A 79 10.31 -2.43 -10.42
N LEU A 80 10.55 -1.64 -9.37
CA LEU A 80 11.68 -0.72 -9.31
C LEU A 80 13.03 -1.46 -9.41
N ILE A 81 13.21 -2.60 -8.74
CA ILE A 81 14.46 -3.40 -8.84
C ILE A 81 14.67 -3.90 -10.28
N ASN A 82 13.62 -4.38 -10.95
CA ASN A 82 13.74 -5.02 -12.27
C ASN A 82 13.82 -4.01 -13.43
N PHE A 83 13.16 -2.86 -13.33
CA PHE A 83 13.02 -1.91 -14.44
C PHE A 83 13.80 -0.60 -14.25
N SER A 84 14.32 -0.30 -13.06
CA SER A 84 15.12 0.91 -12.85
C SER A 84 16.61 0.62 -12.93
N VAL A 85 17.31 1.30 -13.86
CA VAL A 85 18.77 1.31 -13.95
C VAL A 85 19.31 2.42 -13.03
N ASN A 86 19.01 2.33 -11.73
CA ASN A 86 19.49 3.31 -10.76
C ASN A 86 20.75 2.78 -10.05
N PRO A 87 21.94 3.39 -10.25
CA PRO A 87 23.18 2.94 -9.61
C PRO A 87 23.12 3.02 -8.07
N MET A 88 22.18 3.80 -7.51
CA MET A 88 21.98 3.91 -6.06
C MET A 88 21.38 2.65 -5.43
N ILE A 89 20.74 1.76 -6.21
CA ILE A 89 20.24 0.47 -5.70
C ILE A 89 21.38 -0.46 -5.29
N GLY A 90 22.56 -0.33 -5.90
CA GLY A 90 23.75 -1.10 -5.55
C GLY A 90 24.40 -0.69 -4.22
N GLN A 91 23.97 0.42 -3.60
CA GLN A 91 24.50 0.83 -2.31
C GLN A 91 23.98 -0.05 -1.18
N TRP A 92 24.88 -0.52 -0.31
CA TRP A 92 24.54 -1.42 0.80
C TRP A 92 23.45 -0.87 1.73
N ARG A 93 23.40 0.46 1.96
CA ARG A 93 22.35 1.09 2.78
C ARG A 93 20.96 0.93 2.19
N ASN A 94 20.84 1.13 0.88
CA ASN A 94 19.58 1.02 0.16
C ASN A 94 19.16 -0.46 0.04
N GLN A 95 20.12 -1.36 -0.13
CA GLN A 95 19.90 -2.81 -0.09
C GLN A 95 19.35 -3.27 1.27
N VAL A 96 19.91 -2.79 2.38
CA VAL A 96 19.42 -3.13 3.72
C VAL A 96 18.01 -2.59 3.95
N ALA A 97 17.75 -1.32 3.59
CA ALA A 97 16.41 -0.74 3.70
C ALA A 97 15.37 -1.52 2.88
N LEU A 98 15.73 -1.93 1.66
CA LEU A 98 14.89 -2.72 0.78
C LEU A 98 14.69 -4.15 1.30
N ALA A 99 15.73 -4.79 1.83
CA ALA A 99 15.65 -6.11 2.42
C ALA A 99 14.74 -6.12 3.66
N LEU A 100 14.86 -5.12 4.53
CA LEU A 100 13.97 -4.95 5.68
C LEU A 100 12.52 -4.70 5.23
N PHE A 101 12.32 -3.88 4.21
CA PHE A 101 10.99 -3.63 3.63
C PHE A 101 10.38 -4.93 3.08
N LEU A 102 11.12 -5.69 2.27
CA LEU A 102 10.65 -6.97 1.72
C LEU A 102 10.36 -7.99 2.83
N LEU A 103 11.24 -8.09 3.83
CA LEU A 103 11.04 -8.98 4.97
C LEU A 103 9.75 -8.63 5.73
N HIS A 104 9.51 -7.34 5.97
CA HIS A 104 8.31 -6.86 6.62
C HIS A 104 7.04 -7.28 5.86
N TYR A 105 7.00 -7.05 4.55
CA TYR A 105 5.85 -7.42 3.74
C TYR A 105 5.64 -8.93 3.61
N VAL A 106 6.72 -9.72 3.49
CA VAL A 106 6.63 -11.19 3.49
C VAL A 106 6.09 -11.71 4.83
N GLN A 107 6.49 -11.12 5.96
CA GLN A 107 5.95 -11.47 7.26
C GLN A 107 4.45 -11.17 7.36
N SER A 108 4.02 -9.98 6.91
CA SER A 108 2.61 -9.57 6.90
C SER A 108 1.74 -10.55 6.13
N GLU A 109 2.14 -10.89 4.90
CA GLU A 109 1.42 -11.84 4.04
C GLU A 109 1.39 -13.26 4.63
N CYS A 110 2.52 -13.72 5.19
CA CYS A 110 2.62 -15.05 5.77
C CYS A 110 1.80 -15.19 7.06
N CYS A 111 1.81 -14.18 7.92
CA CYS A 111 1.02 -14.16 9.15
C CYS A 111 -0.49 -14.09 8.84
N ALA A 112 -0.90 -13.29 7.86
CA ALA A 112 -2.29 -13.23 7.43
C ALA A 112 -2.77 -14.55 6.81
N ALA A 113 -1.93 -15.21 5.99
CA ALA A 113 -2.24 -16.53 5.44
C ALA A 113 -2.40 -17.59 6.54
N ARG A 114 -1.46 -17.62 7.50
CA ARG A 114 -1.38 -18.66 8.54
C ARG A 114 -2.40 -18.49 9.65
N CYS A 115 -2.75 -17.25 10.02
CA CYS A 115 -3.84 -16.99 10.98
C CYS A 115 -5.23 -17.32 10.43
N HIS A 116 -5.39 -17.49 9.12
CA HIS A 116 -6.70 -17.69 8.49
C HIS A 116 -6.91 -19.11 7.91
N GLU A 117 -5.94 -20.02 8.07
CA GLU A 117 -6.06 -21.47 7.75
C GLU A 117 -6.92 -22.24 8.76
N GLY A 118 -7.11 -21.72 9.97
CA GLY A 118 -8.01 -22.32 10.98
C GLY A 118 -9.50 -22.06 10.77
N VAL A 119 -9.90 -21.43 9.66
CA VAL A 119 -11.29 -21.08 9.37
C VAL A 119 -11.67 -21.65 8.01
N THR A 120 -12.46 -22.72 8.05
CA THR A 120 -13.03 -23.39 6.89
C THR A 120 -13.89 -22.43 6.06
N VAL A 121 -13.85 -22.63 4.75
CA VAL A 121 -14.24 -21.71 3.67
C VAL A 121 -15.73 -21.33 3.62
N SER A 122 -16.60 -21.90 4.47
CA SER A 122 -18.04 -21.58 4.46
C SER A 122 -18.46 -20.40 5.35
N ASP A 123 -17.66 -19.97 6.34
CA ASP A 123 -18.16 -19.07 7.39
C ASP A 123 -17.61 -17.63 7.37
N LYS A 124 -16.77 -17.26 6.39
CA LYS A 124 -16.16 -15.91 6.34
C LYS A 124 -16.11 -15.28 4.94
N LEU A 125 -17.21 -15.34 4.17
CA LEU A 125 -17.56 -14.08 3.52
C LEU A 125 -17.76 -13.07 4.65
N CYS A 126 -17.26 -11.86 4.51
CA CYS A 126 -17.64 -10.80 5.43
C CYS A 126 -19.13 -10.45 5.16
N VAL A 127 -20.06 -11.38 5.41
CA VAL A 127 -21.22 -11.30 6.32
C VAL A 127 -21.89 -12.66 6.48
N VAL A 128 -22.28 -12.95 7.72
CA VAL A 128 -23.19 -14.05 8.10
C VAL A 128 -24.57 -13.47 8.46
N GLN A 129 -25.49 -13.65 7.50
CA GLN A 129 -26.95 -13.85 7.51
C GLN A 129 -27.93 -13.20 8.52
N PRO A 130 -29.18 -12.94 8.07
CA PRO A 130 -30.26 -12.46 8.92
C PRO A 130 -30.81 -13.63 9.74
N SER A 131 -30.73 -13.59 11.07
CA SER A 131 -31.76 -14.20 11.90
C SER A 131 -31.75 -13.66 13.33
N VAL A 132 -32.83 -12.91 13.61
CA VAL A 132 -33.56 -12.86 14.88
C VAL A 132 -32.90 -12.12 16.04
N ILE A 133 -33.45 -10.93 16.27
CA ILE A 133 -33.55 -10.22 17.55
C ILE A 133 -33.95 -11.22 18.65
N LYS A 134 -33.12 -11.37 19.69
CA LYS A 134 -33.61 -11.58 21.06
C LYS A 134 -32.75 -10.79 22.04
N VAL A 135 -33.41 -9.79 22.62
CA VAL A 135 -33.16 -9.25 23.96
C VAL A 135 -33.24 -10.38 24.98
#